data_AF-A0A662IDN1-F1
#
_entry.id   AF-A0A662IDN1-F1
#
_cell.length_a   1.000
_cell.length_b   1.000
_cell.length_c   1.000
_cell.angle_alpha   90.00
_cell.angle_beta   90.00
_cell.angle_gamma   90.00
#
_symmetry.space_group_name_H-M   'P 1'
#
loop_
_entity.id
_entity.type
_entity.pdbx_description
1 polymer ?
#
loop_
_entity_poly.entity_id
_entity_poly.type
_entity_poly.pdbx_seq_one_letter_code
_entity_poly.pdbx_strand_id
1 'polypeptide(L)'
;MGRVADILSSIRESLALLDRKLEERGPRELVEDSFSLNAVLHILQIAAQALIDLASHVAAEAGVGVADRYSTLPRLLREAGALSDEEAALFKRIIGFRNVVVHGYLRVSKSIVLEILSEHKHREILRLALRIAEWASRRGVDP
;
A
#
# COMPACT_ATOMS: atom_id res chain seq x y z
N MET A 1 16.08 15.22 0.34
CA MET A 1 15.06 14.48 -0.43
C MET A 1 13.72 14.84 0.17
N GLY A 2 12.70 15.10 -0.65
CA GLY A 2 11.35 15.41 -0.15
C GLY A 2 10.72 14.19 0.53
N ARG A 3 9.76 14.42 1.43
CA ARG A 3 9.13 13.35 2.24
C ARG A 3 8.42 12.31 1.35
N VAL A 4 7.81 12.75 0.25
CA VAL A 4 7.23 11.87 -0.78
C VAL A 4 8.26 10.89 -1.35
N ALA A 5 9.47 11.36 -1.67
CA ALA A 5 10.51 10.55 -2.29
C ALA A 5 11.00 9.44 -1.34
N ASP A 6 11.19 9.78 -0.06
CA ASP A 6 11.62 8.83 0.97
C ASP A 6 10.57 7.72 1.17
N ILE A 7 9.28 8.09 1.22
CA ILE A 7 8.17 7.12 1.33
C ILE A 7 8.12 6.20 0.10
N LEU A 8 8.27 6.76 -1.11
CA LEU A 8 8.30 5.97 -2.34
C LEU A 8 9.48 4.99 -2.37
N SER A 9 10.66 5.39 -1.88
CA SER A 9 11.82 4.48 -1.76
C SER A 9 11.50 3.32 -0.84
N SER A 10 10.91 3.60 0.34
CA SER A 10 10.53 2.57 1.30
C SER A 10 9.55 1.54 0.72
N ILE A 11 8.53 1.98 -0.03
CA ILE A 11 7.59 1.08 -0.72
C ILE A 11 8.34 0.23 -1.75
N ARG A 12 9.19 0.85 -2.59
CA ARG A 12 9.95 0.14 -3.63
C ARG A 12 10.86 -0.93 -3.04
N GLU A 13 11.62 -0.60 -2.01
CA GLU A 13 12.54 -1.52 -1.34
C GLU A 13 11.80 -2.71 -0.73
N SER A 14 10.68 -2.44 -0.06
CA SER A 14 9.83 -3.47 0.55
C SER A 14 9.29 -4.45 -0.50
N LEU A 15 8.71 -3.92 -1.59
CA LEU A 15 8.15 -4.77 -2.64
C LEU A 15 9.23 -5.48 -3.47
N ALA A 16 10.40 -4.86 -3.67
CA ALA A 16 11.52 -5.50 -4.34
C ALA A 16 12.11 -6.66 -3.51
N LEU A 17 12.12 -6.54 -2.18
CA LEU A 17 12.45 -7.66 -1.31
C LEU A 17 11.44 -8.81 -1.47
N LEU A 18 10.15 -8.50 -1.50
CA LEU A 18 9.09 -9.49 -1.68
C LEU A 18 9.19 -10.18 -3.05
N ASP A 19 9.39 -9.42 -4.13
CA ASP A 19 9.54 -9.95 -5.49
C ASP A 19 10.72 -10.92 -5.59
N ARG A 20 11.90 -10.56 -5.04
CA ARG A 20 13.04 -11.49 -4.99
C ARG A 20 12.72 -12.78 -4.25
N LYS A 21 12.04 -12.70 -3.11
CA LYS A 21 11.65 -13.90 -2.35
C LYS A 21 10.60 -14.75 -3.08
N LEU A 22 9.72 -14.13 -3.85
CA LEU A 22 8.77 -14.82 -4.71
C LEU A 22 9.47 -15.57 -5.84
N GLU A 23 10.48 -14.98 -6.46
CA GLU A 23 11.28 -15.62 -7.51
C GLU A 23 12.10 -16.79 -6.96
N GLU A 24 12.67 -16.64 -5.75
CA GLU A 24 13.50 -17.67 -5.13
C GLU A 24 12.71 -18.91 -4.67
N ARG A 25 11.49 -18.74 -4.17
CA ARG A 25 10.75 -19.78 -3.42
C ARG A 25 9.34 -20.06 -3.93
N GLY A 26 8.79 -19.18 -4.76
CA GLY A 26 7.43 -19.26 -5.24
C GLY A 26 6.37 -18.91 -4.18
N PRO A 27 5.14 -18.57 -4.61
CA PRO A 27 4.10 -18.06 -3.73
C PRO A 27 3.56 -19.12 -2.76
N ARG A 28 3.47 -20.39 -3.18
CA ARG A 28 2.96 -21.48 -2.34
C ARG A 28 3.87 -21.75 -1.15
N GLU A 29 5.19 -21.85 -1.37
CA GLU A 29 6.16 -22.13 -0.30
C GLU A 29 6.14 -21.02 0.75
N LEU A 30 6.12 -19.75 0.31
CA LEU A 30 6.08 -18.59 1.21
C LEU A 30 4.81 -18.52 2.08
N VAL A 31 3.69 -19.07 1.60
CA VAL A 31 2.40 -19.07 2.32
C VAL A 31 2.24 -20.30 3.23
N GLU A 32 2.80 -21.44 2.84
CA GLU A 32 2.72 -22.68 3.61
C GLU A 32 3.64 -22.63 4.84
N ASP A 33 4.87 -22.10 4.70
CA ASP A 33 5.78 -21.89 5.82
C ASP A 33 5.36 -20.72 6.71
N SER A 34 5.27 -20.97 8.02
CA SER A 34 4.73 -19.99 8.97
C SER A 34 5.69 -18.81 9.18
N PHE A 35 7.00 -19.04 9.17
CA PHE A 35 7.96 -17.94 9.33
C PHE A 35 7.93 -17.03 8.10
N SER A 36 7.96 -17.62 6.92
CA SER A 36 7.88 -16.93 5.63
C SER A 36 6.56 -16.15 5.49
N LEU A 37 5.44 -16.74 5.86
CA LEU A 37 4.14 -16.07 5.83
C LEU A 37 4.15 -14.82 6.71
N ASN A 38 4.68 -14.89 7.93
CA ASN A 38 4.78 -13.73 8.80
C ASN A 38 5.69 -12.64 8.20
N ALA A 39 6.81 -13.02 7.58
CA ALA A 39 7.67 -12.06 6.88
C ALA A 39 6.94 -11.39 5.69
N VAL A 40 6.21 -12.15 4.87
CA VAL A 40 5.40 -11.62 3.77
C VAL A 40 4.34 -10.64 4.30
N LEU A 41 3.58 -11.05 5.31
CA LEU A 41 2.55 -10.20 5.91
C LEU A 41 3.13 -8.89 6.44
N HIS A 42 4.30 -8.95 7.08
CA HIS A 42 4.97 -7.76 7.59
C HIS A 42 5.45 -6.84 6.46
N ILE A 43 6.02 -7.39 5.39
CA ILE A 43 6.44 -6.60 4.21
C ILE A 43 5.24 -5.90 3.57
N LEU A 44 4.14 -6.62 3.37
CA LEU A 44 2.90 -6.05 2.83
C LEU A 44 2.30 -4.98 3.74
N GLN A 45 2.36 -5.19 5.06
CA GLN A 45 1.93 -4.20 6.05
C GLN A 45 2.76 -2.92 5.97
N ILE A 46 4.09 -3.03 5.89
CA ILE A 46 4.99 -1.87 5.77
C ILE A 46 4.68 -1.09 4.49
N ALA A 47 4.59 -1.78 3.35
CA ALA A 47 4.30 -1.13 2.07
C ALA A 47 2.92 -0.46 2.07
N ALA A 48 1.89 -1.12 2.62
CA ALA A 48 0.55 -0.55 2.74
C ALA A 48 0.52 0.66 3.69
N GLN A 49 1.27 0.61 4.80
CA GLN A 49 1.36 1.73 5.72
C GLN A 49 2.05 2.93 5.07
N ALA A 50 3.15 2.71 4.36
CA ALA A 50 3.85 3.75 3.63
C ALA A 50 2.94 4.43 2.57
N LEU A 51 2.10 3.66 1.85
CA LEU A 51 1.09 4.22 0.96
C LEU A 51 0.07 5.09 1.71
N ILE A 52 -0.39 4.67 2.90
CA ILE A 52 -1.31 5.44 3.74
C ILE A 52 -0.65 6.75 4.19
N ASP A 53 0.62 6.69 4.61
CA ASP A 53 1.36 7.86 5.07
C ASP A 53 1.60 8.85 3.93
N LEU A 54 1.91 8.36 2.72
CA LEU A 54 2.00 9.19 1.51
C LEU A 54 0.67 9.89 1.23
N ALA A 55 -0.42 9.12 1.20
CA ALA A 55 -1.76 9.64 0.94
C ALA A 55 -2.17 10.70 1.97
N SER A 56 -1.88 10.45 3.25
CA SER A 56 -2.17 11.38 4.35
C SER A 56 -1.35 12.66 4.24
N HIS A 57 -0.06 12.54 3.92
CA HIS A 57 0.84 13.68 3.73
C HIS A 57 0.38 14.54 2.55
N VAL A 58 0.18 13.93 1.38
CA VAL A 58 -0.30 14.62 0.18
C VAL A 58 -1.66 15.27 0.41
N ALA A 59 -2.58 14.59 1.12
CA ALA A 59 -3.90 15.15 1.39
C ALA A 59 -3.84 16.41 2.27
N ALA A 60 -2.97 16.41 3.29
CA ALA A 60 -2.75 17.55 4.15
C ALA A 60 -2.12 18.73 3.39
N GLU A 61 -1.03 18.47 2.67
CA GLU A 61 -0.28 19.50 1.94
C GLU A 61 -1.08 20.10 0.77
N ALA A 62 -1.93 19.29 0.10
CA ALA A 62 -2.79 19.76 -0.99
C ALA A 62 -4.07 20.48 -0.50
N GLY A 63 -4.31 20.56 0.81
CA GLY A 63 -5.50 21.20 1.37
C GLY A 63 -6.82 20.49 1.02
N VAL A 64 -6.78 19.21 0.65
CA VAL A 64 -7.97 18.42 0.24
C VAL A 64 -8.75 17.86 1.43
N GLY A 65 -8.35 18.23 2.64
CA GLY A 65 -9.01 17.88 3.90
C GLY A 65 -8.10 17.07 4.84
N VAL A 66 -8.45 17.08 6.12
CA VAL A 66 -7.78 16.26 7.14
C VAL A 66 -8.59 14.98 7.33
N ALA A 67 -7.96 13.84 7.07
CA ALA A 67 -8.58 12.55 7.34
C ALA A 67 -8.68 12.32 8.86
N ASP A 68 -9.90 12.23 9.37
CA ASP A 68 -10.21 11.80 10.73
C ASP A 68 -9.79 10.34 10.99
N ARG A 69 -9.78 9.53 9.91
CA ARG A 69 -9.39 8.11 9.89
C ARG A 69 -8.74 7.79 8.55
N TYR A 70 -7.79 6.86 8.51
CA TYR A 70 -7.17 6.45 7.24
C TYR A 70 -8.18 5.98 6.18
N SER A 71 -9.32 5.42 6.62
CA SER A 71 -10.40 4.98 5.72
C SER A 71 -11.07 6.12 4.94
N THR A 72 -10.88 7.39 5.31
CA THR A 72 -11.44 8.54 4.58
C THR A 72 -10.51 9.04 3.47
N LEU A 73 -9.21 8.70 3.51
CA LEU A 73 -8.23 9.10 2.48
C LEU A 73 -8.63 8.70 1.05
N PRO A 74 -9.13 7.48 0.76
CA PRO A 74 -9.50 7.12 -0.60
C PRO A 74 -10.61 8.01 -1.17
N ARG A 75 -11.58 8.39 -0.32
CA ARG A 75 -12.69 9.27 -0.72
C ARG A 75 -12.19 10.69 -1.02
N LEU A 76 -11.38 11.26 -0.13
CA LEU A 76 -10.83 12.62 -0.29
C LEU A 76 -9.98 12.73 -1.56
N LEU A 77 -9.06 11.79 -1.76
CA LEU A 77 -8.20 11.78 -2.95
C LEU A 77 -8.96 11.54 -4.24
N ARG A 78 -10.04 10.76 -4.22
CA ARG A 78 -10.94 10.63 -5.37
C ARG A 78 -11.68 11.93 -5.66
N GLU A 79 -12.27 12.55 -4.65
CA GLU A 79 -13.00 13.82 -4.80
C GLU A 79 -12.09 14.94 -5.33
N ALA A 80 -10.81 14.92 -4.97
CA ALA A 80 -9.79 15.83 -5.49
C ALA A 80 -9.25 15.47 -6.90
N GLY A 81 -9.71 14.37 -7.49
CA GLY A 81 -9.28 13.88 -8.81
C GLY A 81 -7.90 13.23 -8.83
N ALA A 82 -7.35 12.84 -7.68
CA ALA A 82 -6.09 12.10 -7.59
C ALA A 82 -6.25 10.62 -7.96
N LEU A 83 -7.38 10.03 -7.56
CA LEU A 83 -7.71 8.62 -7.79
C LEU A 83 -9.02 8.49 -8.59
N SER A 84 -9.12 7.45 -9.42
CA SER A 84 -10.41 6.99 -9.98
C SER A 84 -11.27 6.30 -8.91
N ASP A 85 -12.54 6.00 -9.25
CA ASP A 85 -13.41 5.21 -8.36
C ASP A 85 -12.83 3.82 -8.07
N GLU A 86 -12.26 3.16 -9.08
CA GLU A 86 -11.63 1.84 -8.96
C GLU A 86 -10.38 1.89 -8.09
N GLU A 87 -9.56 2.93 -8.26
CA GLU A 87 -8.34 3.14 -7.48
C GLU A 87 -8.66 3.46 -6.01
N ALA A 88 -9.67 4.27 -5.76
CA ALA A 88 -10.14 4.56 -4.41
C ALA A 88 -10.71 3.30 -3.72
N ALA A 89 -11.49 2.49 -4.45
CA ALA A 89 -12.00 1.21 -3.95
C ALA A 89 -10.86 0.23 -3.65
N LEU A 90 -9.83 0.16 -4.51
CA LEU A 90 -8.63 -0.63 -4.28
C LEU A 90 -7.86 -0.15 -3.04
N PHE A 91 -7.64 1.15 -2.92
CA PHE A 91 -6.93 1.71 -1.78
C PHE A 91 -7.65 1.41 -0.46
N LYS A 92 -8.99 1.51 -0.44
CA LYS A 92 -9.81 1.11 0.70
C LYS A 92 -9.61 -0.37 1.07
N ARG A 93 -9.52 -1.27 0.09
CA ARG A 93 -9.24 -2.70 0.33
C ARG A 93 -7.84 -2.92 0.91
N ILE A 94 -6.83 -2.19 0.44
CA ILE A 94 -5.46 -2.23 0.97
C ILE A 94 -5.42 -1.79 2.44
N ILE A 95 -6.11 -0.69 2.79
CA ILE A 95 -6.24 -0.24 4.18
C ILE A 95 -6.91 -1.32 5.04
N GLY A 96 -7.99 -1.93 4.53
CA GLY A 96 -8.67 -3.03 5.21
C GLY A 96 -7.76 -4.23 5.46
N PHE A 97 -7.01 -4.67 4.44
CA PHE A 97 -6.03 -5.75 4.56
C PHE A 97 -4.98 -5.43 5.63
N ARG A 98 -4.36 -4.24 5.58
CA ARG A 98 -3.38 -3.77 6.57
C ARG A 98 -3.97 -3.81 7.98
N ASN A 99 -5.21 -3.39 8.17
CA ASN A 99 -5.87 -3.41 9.48
C ASN A 99 -6.06 -4.85 9.99
N VAL A 100 -6.47 -5.79 9.13
CA VAL A 100 -6.59 -7.21 9.51
C VAL A 100 -5.24 -7.78 9.92
N VAL A 101 -4.17 -7.50 9.16
CA VAL A 101 -2.81 -7.95 9.47
C VAL A 101 -2.35 -7.44 10.84
N VAL A 102 -2.57 -6.15 11.13
CA VAL A 102 -2.11 -5.51 12.36
C VAL A 102 -2.91 -5.93 13.59
N HIS A 103 -4.23 -6.06 13.48
CA HIS A 103 -5.06 -6.31 14.64
C HIS A 103 -4.91 -7.72 15.19
N GLY A 104 -4.38 -8.69 14.43
CA GLY A 104 -3.93 -10.01 14.92
C GLY A 104 -5.02 -10.95 15.47
N TYR A 105 -6.17 -10.44 15.88
CA TYR A 105 -7.34 -11.19 16.36
C TYR A 105 -8.07 -11.90 15.22
N LEU A 106 -7.94 -11.41 13.99
CA LEU A 106 -8.40 -12.05 12.77
C LEU A 106 -7.20 -12.67 12.07
N ARG A 107 -7.18 -14.00 11.91
CA ARG A 107 -6.15 -14.65 11.10
C ARG A 107 -6.34 -14.25 9.63
N VAL A 108 -5.30 -13.72 9.00
CA VAL A 108 -5.29 -13.46 7.56
C VAL A 108 -5.48 -14.78 6.83
N SER A 109 -6.40 -14.82 5.86
CA SER A 109 -6.60 -16.03 5.06
C SER A 109 -5.38 -16.29 4.18
N LYS A 110 -4.77 -17.48 4.33
CA LYS A 110 -3.68 -17.94 3.45
C LYS A 110 -4.07 -17.93 1.98
N SER A 111 -5.36 -18.18 1.65
CA SER A 111 -5.83 -18.13 0.26
C SER A 111 -5.74 -16.73 -0.34
N ILE A 112 -6.06 -15.70 0.45
CA ILE A 112 -5.96 -14.30 0.03
C ILE A 112 -4.48 -13.92 -0.19
N VAL A 113 -3.60 -14.32 0.72
CA VAL A 113 -2.15 -14.05 0.55
C VAL A 113 -1.62 -14.77 -0.68
N LEU A 114 -1.98 -16.04 -0.87
CA LEU A 114 -1.58 -16.81 -2.04
C LEU A 114 -2.03 -16.14 -3.35
N GLU A 115 -3.27 -15.67 -3.41
CA GLU A 115 -3.80 -14.90 -4.55
C GLU A 115 -3.00 -13.61 -4.77
N ILE A 116 -2.76 -12.83 -3.71
CA ILE A 116 -1.99 -11.59 -3.80
C ILE A 116 -0.60 -11.84 -4.41
N LEU A 117 0.09 -12.87 -3.93
CA LEU A 117 1.43 -13.20 -4.38
C LEU A 117 1.45 -13.79 -5.79
N SER A 118 0.51 -14.69 -6.10
CA SER A 118 0.47 -15.41 -7.38
C SER A 118 0.05 -14.50 -8.54
N GLU A 119 -0.81 -13.52 -8.27
CA GLU A 119 -1.28 -12.55 -9.27
C GLU A 119 -0.50 -11.22 -9.18
N HIS A 120 0.58 -11.17 -8.40
CA HIS A 120 1.42 -9.98 -8.17
C HIS A 120 0.65 -8.72 -7.74
N LYS A 121 -0.49 -8.87 -7.05
CA LYS A 121 -1.36 -7.75 -6.62
C LYS A 121 -0.69 -6.83 -5.62
N HIS A 122 0.37 -7.26 -4.93
CA HIS A 122 1.16 -6.41 -4.05
C HIS A 122 1.78 -5.21 -4.76
N ARG A 123 2.02 -5.30 -6.08
CA ARG A 123 2.55 -4.21 -6.91
C ARG A 123 1.58 -3.03 -7.04
N GLU A 124 0.27 -3.27 -6.84
CA GLU A 124 -0.74 -2.20 -6.86
C GLU A 124 -0.51 -1.14 -5.79
N ILE A 125 0.16 -1.49 -4.68
CA ILE A 125 0.53 -0.54 -3.63
C ILE A 125 1.44 0.56 -4.22
N LEU A 126 2.49 0.15 -4.95
CA LEU A 126 3.40 1.10 -5.58
C LEU A 126 2.73 1.86 -6.72
N ARG A 127 1.86 1.20 -7.51
CA ARG A 127 1.11 1.86 -8.58
C ARG A 127 0.26 3.02 -8.04
N LEU A 128 -0.49 2.79 -6.97
CA LEU A 128 -1.29 3.83 -6.31
C LEU A 128 -0.41 4.92 -5.69
N ALA A 129 0.72 4.55 -5.08
CA ALA A 129 1.64 5.53 -4.51
C ALA A 129 2.19 6.48 -5.57
N LEU A 130 2.62 5.95 -6.72
CA LEU A 130 3.11 6.74 -7.84
C LEU A 130 2.00 7.62 -8.43
N ARG A 131 0.78 7.11 -8.52
CA ARG A 131 -0.38 7.88 -8.99
C ARG A 131 -0.64 9.10 -8.09
N ILE A 132 -0.64 8.92 -6.78
CA ILE A 132 -0.86 10.00 -5.81
C ILE A 132 0.30 11.01 -5.86
N ALA A 133 1.54 10.53 -5.90
CA ALA A 133 2.72 11.39 -5.98
C ALA A 133 2.76 12.21 -7.28
N GLU A 134 2.43 11.61 -8.42
CA GLU A 134 2.35 12.33 -9.70
C GLU A 134 1.27 13.42 -9.67
N TRP A 135 0.11 13.12 -9.10
CA TRP A 135 -0.96 14.10 -8.93
C TRP A 135 -0.54 15.28 -8.04
N ALA A 136 0.20 15.02 -6.96
CA ALA A 136 0.72 16.04 -6.05
C ALA A 136 1.78 16.92 -6.73
N SER A 137 2.75 16.30 -7.42
CA SER A 137 3.83 17.00 -8.14
C SER A 137 3.28 17.96 -9.20
N ARG A 138 2.26 17.54 -9.97
CA ARG A 138 1.59 18.41 -10.97
C ARG A 138 0.92 19.65 -10.36
N ARG A 139 0.72 19.68 -9.04
CA ARG A 139 0.11 20.78 -8.27
C ARG A 139 1.14 21.57 -7.46
N GLY A 140 2.43 21.24 -7.56
CA GLY A 140 3.49 21.87 -6.77
C GLY A 140 3.44 21.51 -5.28
N VAL A 141 2.77 20.41 -4.93
CA VAL A 141 2.64 19.92 -3.56
C VAL A 141 3.77 18.92 -3.29
N ASP A 142 4.67 19.28 -2.37
CA ASP A 142 5.87 18.52 -1.94
C ASP A 142 6.72 17.93 -3.10
N PRO A 143 7.45 18.76 -3.89
CA PRO A 143 8.39 18.28 -4.90
C PRO A 143 9.66 17.65 -4.30
#